data_AF-A0A1H1M5Q2-F1
#
_entry.id   AF-A0A1H1M5Q2-F1
#
_cell.length_a   1.000
_cell.length_b   1.000
_cell.length_c   1.000
_cell.angle_alpha   90.00
_cell.angle_beta   90.00
_cell.angle_gamma   90.00
#
_symmetry.space_group_name_H-M   'P 1'
#
loop_
_entity.id
_entity.type
_entity.pdbx_description
1 polymer ?
#
loop_
_entity_poly.entity_id
_entity_poly.type
_entity_poly.pdbx_seq_one_letter_code
_entity_poly.pdbx_strand_id
1 'polypeptide(L)'
;MAGSNRLRRFLRRQRAIHRSRLRGRNPVAYRADYLRVIHAHRITLGWVEPKLYSFAEKELALKKPLTSLLALGPLQLKALAGLVRREAAKAVA
;
A
#
# COMPACT_ATOMS: atom_id res chain seq x y z
N MET A 1 26.06 -1.97 18.02
CA MET A 1 25.64 -1.32 16.75
C MET A 1 24.30 -0.58 16.92
N ALA A 2 24.29 0.70 17.36
CA ALA A 2 23.06 1.44 17.67
C ALA A 2 22.67 2.55 16.63
N GLY A 3 23.55 2.85 15.66
CA GLY A 3 23.34 3.94 14.68
C GLY A 3 22.31 3.65 13.57
N SER A 4 22.13 2.39 13.18
CA SER A 4 21.28 1.99 12.04
C SER A 4 19.78 2.25 12.29
N ASN A 5 19.34 2.19 13.56
CA ASN A 5 17.92 2.26 13.90
C ASN A 5 17.38 3.71 13.91
N ARG A 6 18.19 4.70 14.30
CA ARG A 6 17.82 6.13 14.24
C ARG A 6 17.69 6.62 12.79
N LEU A 7 18.66 6.28 11.94
CA LEU A 7 18.64 6.64 10.52
C LEU A 7 17.38 6.07 9.83
N ARG A 8 17.04 4.80 10.06
CA ARG A 8 15.82 4.18 9.52
C ARG A 8 14.54 4.88 9.99
N ARG A 9 14.45 5.27 11.27
CA ARG A 9 13.29 6.03 11.79
C ARG A 9 13.20 7.42 11.17
N PHE A 10 14.32 8.12 11.02
CA PHE A 10 14.37 9.43 10.37
C PHE A 10 13.91 9.35 8.90
N LEU A 11 14.45 8.42 8.13
CA LEU A 11 14.06 8.19 6.74
C LEU A 11 12.58 7.81 6.60
N ARG A 12 12.05 7.01 7.53
CA ARG A 12 10.61 6.68 7.59
C ARG A 12 9.75 7.93 7.85
N ARG A 13 10.15 8.80 8.79
CA ARG A 13 9.44 10.06 9.07
C ARG A 13 9.48 11.00 7.88
N GLN A 14 10.65 11.18 7.25
CA GLN A 14 10.80 12.03 6.05
C GLN A 14 9.91 11.53 4.90
N ARG A 15 9.91 10.21 4.62
CA ARG A 15 8.99 9.62 3.63
C ARG A 15 7.52 9.87 3.96
N ALA A 16 7.13 9.77 5.22
CA ALA A 16 5.75 10.03 5.63
C ALA A 16 5.35 11.50 5.41
N ILE A 17 6.22 12.45 5.77
CA ILE A 17 6.01 13.90 5.56
C ILE A 17 5.89 14.21 4.07
N HIS A 18 6.82 13.71 3.25
CA HIS A 18 6.79 13.91 1.81
C HIS A 18 5.51 13.34 1.17
N ARG A 19 5.06 12.15 1.59
CA ARG A 19 3.80 11.56 1.11
C ARG A 19 2.58 12.38 1.52
N SER A 20 2.53 12.90 2.74
CA SER A 20 1.42 13.76 3.18
C SER A 20 1.35 15.05 2.36
N ARG A 21 2.49 15.67 2.05
CA ARG A 21 2.56 16.84 1.16
C ARG A 21 2.19 16.50 -0.28
N LEU A 22 2.58 15.31 -0.76
CA LEU A 22 2.23 14.82 -2.10
C LEU A 22 0.72 14.71 -2.28
N ARG A 23 -0.03 14.30 -1.25
CA ARG A 23 -1.50 14.21 -1.30
C ARG A 23 -2.17 15.54 -1.66
N GLY A 24 -1.69 16.65 -1.12
CA GLY A 24 -2.26 17.98 -1.37
C GLY A 24 -1.80 18.57 -2.71
N ARG A 25 -0.52 18.40 -3.06
CA ARG A 25 0.07 18.99 -4.28
C ARG A 25 -0.25 18.21 -5.56
N ASN A 26 -0.34 16.87 -5.48
CA ASN A 26 -0.63 16.01 -6.61
C ASN A 26 -1.36 14.72 -6.15
N PRO A 27 -2.70 14.74 -6.07
CA PRO A 27 -3.48 13.60 -5.61
C PRO A 27 -3.38 12.39 -6.55
N VAL A 28 -3.12 12.60 -7.85
CA VAL A 28 -2.94 11.52 -8.83
C VAL A 28 -1.64 10.77 -8.55
N ALA A 29 -0.52 11.48 -8.38
CA ALA A 29 0.76 10.88 -8.04
C ALA A 29 0.70 10.15 -6.68
N TYR A 30 -0.04 10.70 -5.72
CA TYR A 30 -0.28 10.05 -4.44
C TYR A 30 -0.98 8.69 -4.59
N ARG A 31 -2.02 8.59 -5.43
CA ARG A 31 -2.71 7.32 -5.71
C ARG A 31 -1.80 6.35 -6.46
N ALA A 32 -1.08 6.84 -7.47
CA ALA A 32 -0.16 6.02 -8.27
C ALA A 32 0.95 5.37 -7.43
N ASP A 33 1.47 6.05 -6.41
CA ASP A 33 2.48 5.49 -5.51
C ASP A 33 1.95 4.26 -4.75
N TYR A 34 0.71 4.32 -4.24
CA TYR A 34 0.11 3.15 -3.57
C TYR A 34 -0.22 2.02 -4.54
N LEU A 35 -0.72 2.34 -5.74
CA LEU A 35 -0.96 1.33 -6.76
C LEU A 35 0.34 0.59 -7.11
N ARG A 36 1.45 1.31 -7.30
CA ARG A 36 2.77 0.70 -7.54
C ARG A 36 3.19 -0.23 -6.40
N VAL A 37 3.01 0.19 -5.15
CA VAL A 37 3.32 -0.65 -3.98
C VAL A 37 2.45 -1.91 -3.95
N ILE A 38 1.16 -1.79 -4.21
CA ILE A 38 0.23 -2.92 -4.25
C ILE A 38 0.61 -3.90 -5.36
N HIS A 39 0.89 -3.40 -6.58
CA HIS A 39 1.29 -4.26 -7.71
C HIS A 39 2.63 -4.96 -7.45
N ALA A 40 3.63 -4.26 -6.92
CA ALA A 40 4.92 -4.86 -6.60
C ALA A 40 4.77 -6.02 -5.60
N HIS A 41 4.01 -5.82 -4.52
CA HIS A 41 3.82 -6.87 -3.51
C HIS A 41 2.89 -7.99 -3.99
N ARG A 42 1.89 -7.68 -4.81
CA ARG A 42 1.04 -8.68 -5.49
C ARG A 42 1.91 -9.65 -6.30
N ILE A 43 2.85 -9.13 -7.08
CA ILE A 43 3.77 -9.94 -7.89
C ILE A 43 4.61 -10.84 -6.98
N THR A 44 5.18 -10.30 -5.90
CA THR A 44 5.98 -11.12 -4.95
C THR A 44 5.16 -12.21 -4.27
N LEU A 45 3.86 -12.01 -4.09
CA LEU A 45 2.93 -12.97 -3.49
C LEU A 45 2.38 -13.99 -4.50
N GLY A 46 2.70 -13.86 -5.80
CA GLY A 46 2.12 -14.69 -6.86
C GLY A 46 0.61 -14.49 -7.01
N TRP A 47 0.07 -13.33 -6.59
CA TRP A 47 -1.36 -13.07 -6.65
C TRP A 47 -1.78 -12.60 -8.04
N VAL A 48 -2.86 -13.16 -8.56
CA VAL A 48 -3.58 -12.64 -9.73
C VAL A 48 -4.58 -11.56 -9.31
N GLU A 49 -5.06 -10.74 -10.27
CA GLU A 49 -5.99 -9.62 -9.97
C GLU A 49 -7.23 -10.04 -9.19
N PRO A 50 -7.93 -11.12 -9.55
CA PRO A 50 -9.11 -11.55 -8.79
C PRO A 50 -8.79 -11.83 -7.33
N LYS A 51 -7.65 -12.48 -7.05
CA LYS A 51 -7.20 -12.79 -5.69
C LYS A 51 -6.89 -11.52 -4.89
N LEU A 52 -6.27 -10.53 -5.52
CA LEU A 52 -6.04 -9.22 -4.90
C LEU A 52 -7.36 -8.50 -4.60
N TYR A 53 -8.34 -8.57 -5.49
CA TYR A 53 -9.63 -7.90 -5.31
C TYR A 53 -10.44 -8.56 -4.19
N SER A 54 -10.54 -9.89 -4.18
CA SER A 54 -11.21 -10.60 -3.08
C SER A 54 -10.52 -10.35 -1.72
N PHE A 55 -9.19 -10.27 -1.71
CA PHE A 55 -8.46 -9.88 -0.50
C PHE A 55 -8.80 -8.45 -0.05
N ALA A 56 -8.82 -7.51 -0.99
CA ALA A 56 -9.17 -6.12 -0.70
C ALA A 56 -10.61 -5.97 -0.20
N GLU A 57 -11.57 -6.69 -0.80
CA GLU A 57 -12.97 -6.72 -0.37
C GLU A 57 -13.10 -7.21 1.07
N LYS A 58 -12.46 -8.33 1.39
CA LYS A 58 -12.48 -8.94 2.72
C LYS A 58 -11.86 -8.04 3.77
N GLU A 59 -10.65 -7.56 3.53
CA GLU A 59 -9.88 -6.82 4.55
C GLU A 59 -10.35 -5.37 4.72
N LEU A 60 -10.91 -4.76 3.66
CA LEU A 60 -11.45 -3.40 3.73
C LEU A 60 -12.95 -3.38 4.04
N ALA A 61 -13.57 -4.54 4.29
CA ALA A 61 -15.00 -4.70 4.54
C ALA A 61 -15.87 -3.93 3.53
N LEU A 62 -15.56 -4.07 2.24
CA LEU A 62 -16.25 -3.33 1.19
C LEU A 62 -17.67 -3.88 1.02
N LYS A 63 -18.65 -2.98 0.95
CA LYS A 63 -20.06 -3.33 0.69
C LYS A 63 -20.33 -3.72 -0.77
N LYS A 64 -19.42 -3.37 -1.68
CA LYS A 64 -19.56 -3.60 -3.13
C LYS A 64 -18.34 -4.37 -3.64
N PRO A 65 -18.54 -5.29 -4.60
CA PRO A 65 -17.43 -5.98 -5.23
C PRO A 65 -16.52 -5.00 -5.95
N LEU A 66 -15.23 -5.27 -5.90
CA LEU A 66 -14.17 -4.44 -6.45
C LEU A 66 -13.84 -4.94 -7.86
N THR A 67 -14.22 -4.15 -8.87
CA THR A 67 -13.84 -4.42 -10.26
C THR A 67 -12.51 -3.76 -10.64
N SER A 68 -12.07 -2.75 -9.88
CA SER A 68 -10.81 -2.03 -10.12
C SER A 68 -10.27 -1.39 -8.85
N LEU A 69 -8.95 -1.39 -8.69
CA LEU A 69 -8.28 -0.64 -7.62
C LEU A 69 -8.52 0.88 -7.72
N LEU A 70 -8.86 1.40 -8.90
CA LEU A 70 -9.17 2.83 -9.08
C LEU A 70 -10.47 3.24 -8.39
N ALA A 71 -11.38 2.29 -8.14
CA ALA A 71 -12.59 2.50 -7.37
C ALA A 71 -12.30 2.81 -5.89
N LEU A 72 -11.10 2.47 -5.39
CA LEU A 72 -10.71 2.73 -4.01
C LEU A 72 -10.29 4.18 -3.79
N GLY A 73 -10.77 4.76 -2.71
CA GLY A 73 -10.32 6.06 -2.23
C GLY A 73 -8.85 6.05 -1.77
N PRO A 74 -8.18 7.22 -1.67
CA PRO A 74 -6.78 7.29 -1.25
C PRO A 74 -6.48 6.66 0.11
N LEU A 75 -7.44 6.72 1.05
CA LEU A 75 -7.31 6.09 2.37
C LEU A 75 -7.39 4.57 2.29
N GLN A 76 -8.31 4.05 1.47
CA GLN A 76 -8.46 2.61 1.23
C GLN A 76 -7.22 2.03 0.51
N LEU A 77 -6.70 2.74 -0.51
CA LEU A 77 -5.46 2.36 -1.19
C LEU A 77 -4.27 2.31 -0.22
N LYS A 78 -4.16 3.29 0.69
CA LYS A 78 -3.13 3.30 1.73
C LYS A 78 -3.26 2.11 2.68
N ALA A 79 -4.49 1.79 3.11
CA ALA A 79 -4.76 0.66 3.99
C ALA A 79 -4.40 -0.66 3.29
N LEU A 80 -4.88 -0.86 2.06
CA LEU A 80 -4.59 -2.05 1.25
C LEU A 80 -3.09 -2.24 1.03
N ALA A 81 -2.36 -1.19 0.63
CA ALA A 81 -0.91 -1.25 0.46
C ALA A 81 -0.19 -1.67 1.75
N GLY A 82 -0.70 -1.24 2.91
CA GLY A 82 -0.20 -1.67 4.22
C GLY A 82 -0.43 -3.16 4.49
N LEU A 83 -1.63 -3.66 4.17
CA LEU A 83 -2.03 -5.05 4.36
C LEU A 83 -1.26 -6.00 3.43
N VAL A 84 -1.23 -5.71 2.13
CA VAL A 84 -0.51 -6.53 1.14
C VAL A 84 0.98 -6.57 1.46
N ARG A 85 1.58 -5.46 1.93
CA ARG A 85 2.98 -5.46 2.38
C ARG A 85 3.20 -6.35 3.60
N ARG A 86 2.27 -6.35 4.57
CA ARG A 86 2.37 -7.24 5.74
C ARG A 86 2.28 -8.70 5.32
N GLU A 87 1.39 -9.00 4.39
CA GLU A 87 1.23 -10.35 3.86
C GLU A 87 2.47 -10.81 3.09
N ALA A 88 3.03 -9.96 2.24
CA ALA A 88 4.31 -10.21 1.58
C ALA A 88 5.45 -10.43 2.57
N ALA A 89 5.49 -9.69 3.68
CA ALA A 89 6.49 -9.87 4.71
C ALA A 89 6.35 -11.21 5.46
N LYS A 90 5.12 -11.74 5.62
CA LYS A 90 4.90 -13.08 6.19
C LYS A 90 5.32 -14.19 5.22
N ALA A 91 5.08 -14.01 3.93
CA ALA A 91 5.41 -15.01 2.91
C ALA A 91 6.92 -15.19 2.69
N VAL A 92 7.74 -14.23 3.12
CA VAL A 92 9.20 -14.24 3.01
C VAL A 92 9.89 -14.64 4.33
N ALA A 93 9.14 -14.73 5.42
CA ALA A 93 9.63 -15.13 6.75
C ALA A 93 9.52 -16.65 6.93
#